data_AF-A0A5W4Y2Z4-F1
#
_entry.id   AF-A0A5W4Y2Z4-F1
#
_cell.length_a   1.000
_cell.length_b   1.000
_cell.length_c   1.000
_cell.angle_alpha   90.00
_cell.angle_beta   90.00
_cell.angle_gamma   90.00
#
_symmetry.space_group_name_H-M   'P 1'
#
loop_
_entity.id
_entity.type
_entity.pdbx_description
1 polymer ?
#
loop_
_entity_poly.entity_id
_entity_poly.type
_entity_poly.pdbx_seq_one_letter_code
_entity_poly.pdbx_strand_id
1 'polypeptide(L)'
;MLNAWHLPVAPFVKQHNDKLTITLWLSGENPPSRVTLRSEFDNEEISLAMRKQRRQPQPGVTAWRATLNIALGQPRRRYSFKLLWHDRQLWFTPQGFSRFPPARLEQFAVDVPDSGPQWVADQIFYQIFPDRFARSQSREAGQDRVYYHHAAGQEIVLRDWDDPLTPQAGGSTFYGGCLNGICEKLPYLKKLGVTALYLNPVFTAPSVHKYDTEDYRHVDPQFGGDRALLRLRRKTQVQGMRLVLDGVFNHSGDSHVWFDRHNRSTGGACHHPDSPWRDWYSFSPQGVALDWLGYPSLPKLDYQSETLVDEIYRGEDSIVRHWLKAPWNMDG
;
A
#
# COMPACT_ATOMS: atom_id res chain seq x y z
N MET A 1 15.62 -36.76 1.13
CA MET A 1 14.58 -35.98 1.86
C MET A 1 13.53 -35.49 0.87
N LEU A 2 12.23 -35.50 1.23
CA LEU A 2 11.15 -35.02 0.37
C LEU A 2 11.00 -33.49 0.51
N ASN A 3 10.96 -32.79 -0.62
CA ASN A 3 10.73 -31.36 -0.70
C ASN A 3 9.38 -31.09 -1.38
N ALA A 4 8.69 -30.03 -0.93
CA ALA A 4 7.42 -29.59 -1.49
C ALA A 4 7.40 -28.07 -1.70
N TRP A 5 6.75 -27.64 -2.78
CA TRP A 5 6.53 -26.22 -3.07
C TRP A 5 5.10 -25.96 -3.47
N HIS A 6 4.49 -24.98 -2.81
CA HIS A 6 3.20 -24.42 -3.15
C HIS A 6 3.09 -23.04 -2.49
N LEU A 7 2.51 -22.08 -3.21
CA LEU A 7 2.03 -20.81 -2.67
C LEU A 7 0.63 -20.56 -3.24
N PRO A 8 -0.26 -19.83 -2.53
CA PRO A 8 -1.62 -19.57 -2.99
C PRO A 8 -1.70 -18.52 -4.12
N VAL A 9 -0.71 -18.50 -5.02
CA VAL A 9 -0.56 -17.56 -6.13
C VAL A 9 -0.01 -18.28 -7.37
N ALA A 10 0.06 -17.58 -8.50
CA ALA A 10 0.71 -18.10 -9.70
C ALA A 10 2.19 -18.47 -9.42
N PRO A 11 2.74 -19.52 -10.06
CA PRO A 11 2.12 -20.39 -11.05
C PRO A 11 1.31 -21.56 -10.45
N PHE A 12 1.29 -21.71 -9.12
CA PHE A 12 0.71 -22.86 -8.43
C PHE A 12 -0.81 -22.85 -8.39
N VAL A 13 -1.38 -21.65 -8.27
CA VAL A 13 -2.82 -21.41 -8.33
C VAL A 13 -3.12 -20.64 -9.61
N LYS A 14 -4.07 -21.17 -10.40
CA LYS A 14 -4.56 -20.50 -11.62
C LYS A 14 -6.08 -20.57 -11.68
N GLN A 15 -6.71 -19.42 -11.77
CA GLN A 15 -8.14 -19.33 -11.99
C GLN A 15 -8.44 -19.31 -13.49
N HIS A 16 -9.47 -20.07 -13.90
CA HIS A 16 -10.04 -20.01 -15.24
C HIS A 16 -11.54 -20.26 -15.15
N ASN A 17 -12.36 -19.23 -15.41
CA ASN A 17 -13.80 -19.23 -15.12
C ASN A 17 -14.05 -19.63 -13.65
N ASP A 18 -15.02 -20.51 -13.42
CA ASP A 18 -15.40 -20.99 -12.08
C ASP A 18 -14.52 -22.15 -11.56
N LYS A 19 -13.28 -22.25 -12.05
CA LYS A 19 -12.35 -23.31 -11.68
C LYS A 19 -11.03 -22.75 -11.19
N LEU A 20 -10.63 -23.20 -10.02
CA LEU A 20 -9.32 -22.93 -9.45
C LEU A 20 -8.43 -24.17 -9.60
N THR A 21 -7.40 -24.07 -10.43
CA THR A 21 -6.40 -25.11 -10.60
C THR A 21 -5.32 -24.95 -9.54
N ILE A 22 -5.18 -25.93 -8.66
CA ILE A 22 -4.20 -25.95 -7.57
C ILE A 22 -3.15 -27.01 -7.86
N THR A 23 -1.89 -26.59 -7.86
CA THR A 23 -0.74 -27.44 -8.19
C THR A 23 0.26 -27.50 -7.03
N LEU A 24 0.64 -28.70 -6.63
CA LEU A 24 1.73 -28.97 -5.67
C LEU A 24 2.95 -29.50 -6.42
N TRP A 25 4.13 -28.97 -6.16
CA TRP A 25 5.38 -29.53 -6.67
C TRP A 25 6.07 -30.35 -5.60
N LEU A 26 6.56 -31.54 -5.97
CA LEU A 26 7.29 -32.45 -5.09
C LEU A 26 8.59 -32.90 -5.74
N SER A 27 9.67 -32.97 -4.97
CA SER A 27 10.96 -33.52 -5.39
C SER A 27 11.61 -34.31 -4.25
N GLY A 28 12.50 -35.23 -4.58
CA GLY A 28 13.24 -36.05 -3.62
C GLY A 28 12.89 -37.53 -3.67
N GLU A 29 13.46 -38.26 -2.72
CA GLU A 29 13.36 -39.71 -2.62
C GLU A 29 12.05 -40.17 -1.97
N ASN A 30 11.61 -41.39 -2.32
CA ASN A 30 10.41 -42.01 -1.78
C ASN A 30 9.14 -41.13 -1.90
N PRO A 31 8.70 -40.79 -3.12
CA PRO A 31 7.53 -39.95 -3.34
C PRO A 31 6.24 -40.62 -2.84
N PRO A 32 5.20 -39.85 -2.48
CA PRO A 32 3.91 -40.41 -2.06
C PRO A 32 3.26 -41.21 -3.19
N SER A 33 2.52 -42.26 -2.82
CA SER A 33 1.70 -43.04 -3.75
C SER A 33 0.45 -42.27 -4.18
N ARG A 34 -0.09 -41.43 -3.28
CA ARG A 34 -1.27 -40.59 -3.55
C ARG A 34 -1.12 -39.23 -2.90
N VAL A 35 -1.59 -38.19 -3.61
CA VAL A 35 -1.75 -36.84 -3.05
C VAL A 35 -3.22 -36.44 -3.15
N THR A 36 -3.75 -35.88 -2.08
CA THR A 36 -5.14 -35.41 -1.99
C THR A 36 -5.12 -33.93 -1.58
N LEU A 37 -5.95 -33.12 -2.20
CA LEU A 37 -6.23 -31.76 -1.79
C LEU A 37 -7.44 -31.81 -0.84
N ARG A 38 -7.23 -31.47 0.42
CA ARG A 38 -8.32 -31.29 1.39
C ARG A 38 -8.77 -29.82 1.30
N SER A 39 -10.06 -29.55 1.18
CA SER A 39 -10.60 -28.19 1.12
C SER A 39 -11.94 -28.08 1.86
N GLU A 40 -12.41 -26.87 2.13
CA GLU A 40 -13.71 -26.57 2.74
C GLU A 40 -14.64 -25.91 1.70
N PHE A 41 -15.88 -26.39 1.57
CA PHE A 41 -16.87 -25.80 0.68
C PHE A 41 -17.83 -24.84 1.43
N ASP A 42 -18.43 -25.32 2.51
CA ASP A 42 -19.46 -24.68 3.32
C ASP A 42 -19.30 -25.01 4.83
N ASN A 43 -18.04 -25.09 5.27
CA ASN A 43 -17.58 -25.69 6.53
C ASN A 43 -17.62 -27.23 6.55
N GLU A 44 -18.03 -27.89 5.46
CA GLU A 44 -17.79 -29.31 5.27
C GLU A 44 -16.48 -29.56 4.51
N GLU A 45 -15.77 -30.59 4.96
CA GLU A 45 -14.50 -30.99 4.37
C GLU A 45 -14.71 -31.85 3.13
N ILE A 46 -14.12 -31.42 2.02
CA ILE A 46 -14.04 -32.18 0.79
C ILE A 46 -12.60 -32.64 0.54
N SER A 47 -12.48 -33.83 -0.05
CA SER A 47 -11.19 -34.43 -0.41
C SER A 47 -11.14 -34.68 -1.92
N LEU A 48 -10.24 -33.98 -2.60
CA LEU A 48 -10.06 -34.05 -4.06
C LEU A 48 -8.78 -34.79 -4.39
N ALA A 49 -8.87 -35.92 -5.10
CA ALA A 49 -7.70 -36.64 -5.55
C ALA A 49 -6.88 -35.79 -6.54
N MET A 50 -5.58 -35.63 -6.26
CA MET A 50 -4.68 -34.90 -7.17
C MET A 50 -4.08 -35.85 -8.21
N ARG A 51 -4.00 -35.38 -9.44
CA ARG A 51 -3.39 -36.11 -10.57
C ARG A 51 -1.94 -35.70 -10.75
N LYS A 52 -1.03 -36.67 -10.70
CA LYS A 52 0.37 -36.49 -11.07
C LYS A 52 0.47 -36.12 -12.56
N GLN A 53 1.15 -35.02 -12.85
CA GLN A 53 1.35 -34.51 -14.20
C GLN A 53 2.50 -35.27 -14.88
N ARG A 54 2.36 -35.53 -16.19
CA ARG A 54 3.40 -36.18 -16.98
C ARG A 54 4.62 -35.28 -17.20
N ARG A 55 4.37 -33.99 -17.47
CA ARG A 55 5.41 -32.99 -17.67
C ARG A 55 5.96 -32.53 -16.32
N GLN A 56 7.27 -32.63 -16.17
CA GLN A 56 7.98 -32.09 -15.04
C GLN A 56 8.14 -30.56 -15.21
N PRO A 57 7.86 -29.74 -14.18
CA PRO A 57 8.14 -28.30 -14.23
C PRO A 57 9.64 -28.02 -14.36
N GLN A 58 10.45 -28.83 -13.68
CA GLN A 58 11.91 -28.83 -13.69
C GLN A 58 12.41 -30.28 -13.58
N PRO A 59 13.61 -30.61 -14.08
CA PRO A 59 14.18 -31.95 -13.91
C PRO A 59 14.17 -32.39 -12.44
N GLY A 60 13.59 -33.57 -12.17
CA GLY A 60 13.47 -34.12 -10.81
C GLY A 60 12.30 -33.57 -9.99
N VAL A 61 11.45 -32.71 -10.56
CA VAL A 61 10.26 -32.16 -9.90
C VAL A 61 8.99 -32.74 -10.51
N THR A 62 8.12 -33.30 -9.68
CA THR A 62 6.81 -33.80 -10.09
C THR A 62 5.71 -32.82 -9.67
N ALA A 63 4.81 -32.49 -10.60
CA ALA A 63 3.65 -31.67 -10.30
C ALA A 63 2.42 -32.56 -10.04
N TRP A 64 1.64 -32.24 -9.02
CA TRP A 64 0.36 -32.86 -8.70
C TRP A 64 -0.71 -31.79 -8.78
N ARG A 65 -1.85 -32.08 -9.42
CA ARG A 65 -2.89 -31.07 -9.69
C ARG A 65 -4.27 -31.55 -9.31
N ALA A 66 -5.05 -30.67 -8.69
CA ALA A 66 -6.50 -30.80 -8.54
C ALA A 66 -7.19 -29.51 -8.99
N THR A 67 -8.49 -29.60 -9.21
CA THR A 67 -9.32 -28.46 -9.60
C THR A 67 -10.44 -28.33 -8.58
N LEU A 68 -10.54 -27.14 -7.98
CA LEU A 68 -11.62 -26.77 -7.07
C LEU A 68 -12.67 -25.98 -7.86
N ASN A 69 -13.94 -26.33 -7.68
CA ASN A 69 -15.05 -25.53 -8.19
C ASN A 69 -15.26 -24.33 -7.26
N ILE A 70 -15.24 -23.12 -7.82
CA ILE A 70 -15.40 -21.87 -7.07
C ILE A 70 -16.73 -21.15 -7.37
N ALA A 71 -17.62 -21.77 -8.17
CA ALA A 71 -18.95 -21.22 -8.46
C ALA A 71 -19.83 -21.06 -7.21
N LEU A 72 -19.60 -21.88 -6.19
CA LEU A 72 -20.43 -21.97 -4.99
C LEU A 72 -19.57 -22.16 -3.73
N GLY A 73 -20.10 -21.79 -2.56
CA GLY A 73 -19.46 -21.92 -1.24
C GLY A 73 -18.79 -20.62 -0.75
N GLN A 74 -17.92 -20.70 0.26
CA GLN A 74 -17.37 -19.53 0.97
C GLN A 74 -16.38 -18.69 0.12
N PRO A 75 -16.40 -17.34 0.21
CA PRO A 75 -15.44 -16.49 -0.52
C PRO A 75 -13.97 -16.87 -0.29
N ARG A 76 -13.61 -17.19 0.97
CA ARG A 76 -12.27 -17.68 1.31
C ARG A 76 -12.20 -19.19 1.22
N ARG A 77 -11.46 -19.70 0.23
CA ARG A 77 -11.22 -21.14 0.02
C ARG A 77 -9.99 -21.59 0.77
N ARG A 78 -10.18 -22.40 1.82
CA ARG A 78 -9.08 -23.01 2.56
C ARG A 78 -8.77 -24.39 2.04
N TYR A 79 -7.48 -24.74 2.02
CA TYR A 79 -7.05 -26.06 1.62
C TYR A 79 -5.67 -26.45 2.16
N SER A 80 -5.40 -27.75 2.18
CA SER A 80 -4.10 -28.33 2.49
C SER A 80 -3.86 -29.59 1.66
N PHE A 81 -2.62 -30.05 1.62
CA PHE A 81 -2.26 -31.25 0.87
C PHE A 81 -2.05 -32.41 1.82
N LYS A 82 -2.74 -33.52 1.57
CA LYS A 82 -2.53 -34.81 2.25
C LYS A 82 -1.74 -35.74 1.33
N LEU A 83 -0.51 -36.04 1.71
CA LEU A 83 0.40 -36.96 1.04
C LEU A 83 0.30 -38.33 1.72
N LEU A 84 0.15 -39.38 0.93
CA LEU A 84 -0.10 -40.74 1.41
C LEU A 84 0.93 -41.70 0.83
N TRP A 85 1.46 -42.55 1.69
CA TRP A 85 2.24 -43.74 1.38
C TRP A 85 1.46 -44.97 1.88
N HIS A 86 1.98 -46.16 1.62
CA HIS A 86 1.40 -47.41 2.14
C HIS A 86 1.38 -47.51 3.68
N ASP A 87 2.33 -46.86 4.34
CA ASP A 87 2.67 -47.02 5.76
C ASP A 87 2.56 -45.72 6.56
N ARG A 88 2.43 -44.57 5.89
CA ARG A 88 2.41 -43.25 6.54
C ARG A 88 1.63 -42.21 5.74
N GLN A 89 1.32 -41.11 6.42
CA GLN A 89 0.77 -39.90 5.81
C GLN A 89 1.54 -38.67 6.27
N LEU A 90 1.55 -37.63 5.45
CA LEU A 90 1.99 -36.28 5.80
C LEU A 90 1.00 -35.26 5.29
N TRP A 91 0.95 -34.12 5.96
CA TRP A 91 0.23 -32.94 5.56
C TRP A 91 1.23 -31.88 5.14
N PHE A 92 0.92 -31.11 4.10
CA PHE A 92 1.73 -29.98 3.67
C PHE A 92 0.89 -28.71 3.67
N THR A 93 1.46 -27.66 4.27
CA THR A 93 0.85 -26.37 4.60
C THR A 93 1.88 -25.24 4.43
N PRO A 94 1.53 -23.95 4.61
CA PRO A 94 2.53 -22.89 4.70
C PRO A 94 3.60 -23.12 5.77
N GLN A 95 3.29 -23.87 6.84
CA GLN A 95 4.23 -24.22 7.91
C GLN A 95 5.12 -25.42 7.55
N GLY A 96 4.99 -25.96 6.33
CA GLY A 96 5.74 -27.13 5.87
C GLY A 96 5.00 -28.44 6.17
N PHE A 97 5.78 -29.50 6.42
CA PHE A 97 5.27 -30.85 6.62
C PHE A 97 4.85 -31.12 8.07
N SER A 98 3.70 -31.76 8.26
CA SER A 98 3.22 -32.26 9.55
C SER A 98 2.72 -33.69 9.44
N ARG A 99 2.79 -34.45 10.54
CA ARG A 99 2.16 -35.79 10.62
C ARG A 99 0.66 -35.72 10.92
N PHE A 100 0.21 -34.59 11.46
CA PHE A 100 -1.15 -34.38 11.93
C PHE A 100 -1.91 -33.45 11.00
N PRO A 101 -3.26 -33.60 10.91
CA PRO A 101 -4.09 -32.66 10.17
C PRO A 101 -3.88 -31.23 10.69
N PRO A 102 -3.72 -30.24 9.80
CA PRO A 102 -3.47 -28.87 10.21
C PRO A 102 -4.72 -28.22 10.78
N ALA A 103 -4.53 -27.30 11.72
CA ALA A 103 -5.59 -26.42 12.18
C ALA A 103 -6.07 -25.51 11.04
N ARG A 104 -7.28 -24.96 11.15
CA ARG A 104 -7.92 -24.16 10.09
C ARG A 104 -7.08 -22.97 9.63
N LEU A 105 -6.40 -22.29 10.55
CA LEU A 105 -5.57 -21.12 10.25
C LEU A 105 -4.18 -21.48 9.70
N GLU A 106 -3.79 -22.75 9.77
CA GLU A 106 -2.54 -23.26 9.21
C GLU A 106 -2.72 -23.73 7.76
N GLN A 107 -3.93 -23.63 7.19
CA GLN A 107 -4.20 -24.03 5.82
C GLN A 107 -3.83 -22.90 4.84
N PHE A 108 -3.53 -23.27 3.59
CA PHE A 108 -3.48 -22.29 2.50
C PHE A 108 -4.88 -21.69 2.31
N ALA A 109 -4.94 -20.44 1.84
CA ALA A 109 -6.19 -19.76 1.56
C ALA A 109 -6.09 -18.97 0.25
N VAL A 110 -7.17 -18.97 -0.52
CA VAL A 110 -7.37 -18.10 -1.69
C VAL A 110 -8.74 -17.44 -1.55
N ASP A 111 -8.78 -16.12 -1.69
CA ASP A 111 -10.03 -15.35 -1.69
C ASP A 111 -10.58 -15.28 -3.12
N VAL A 112 -11.86 -15.64 -3.30
CA VAL A 112 -12.54 -15.69 -4.59
C VAL A 112 -13.96 -15.10 -4.45
N PRO A 113 -14.34 -14.09 -5.25
CA PRO A 113 -13.49 -13.40 -6.23
C PRO A 113 -12.38 -12.60 -5.54
N ASP A 114 -11.19 -12.59 -6.14
CA ASP A 114 -10.17 -11.62 -5.77
C ASP A 114 -10.60 -10.25 -6.30
N SER A 115 -11.15 -9.43 -5.43
CA SER A 115 -11.58 -8.06 -5.76
C SER A 115 -10.42 -7.07 -5.77
N GLY A 116 -9.19 -7.52 -5.52
CA GLY A 116 -8.01 -6.68 -5.56
C GLY A 116 -7.64 -6.22 -6.97
N PRO A 117 -6.94 -5.09 -7.11
CA PRO A 117 -6.43 -4.63 -8.39
C PRO A 117 -5.41 -5.63 -8.96
N GLN A 118 -5.83 -6.42 -9.94
CA GLN A 118 -5.03 -7.50 -10.54
C GLN A 118 -3.69 -7.02 -11.10
N TRP A 119 -3.59 -5.74 -11.49
CA TRP A 119 -2.35 -5.18 -12.00
C TRP A 119 -1.21 -5.21 -10.96
N VAL A 120 -1.50 -5.14 -9.66
CA VAL A 120 -0.48 -5.01 -8.60
C VAL A 120 0.46 -6.21 -8.54
N ALA A 121 -0.06 -7.43 -8.75
CA ALA A 121 0.71 -8.67 -8.61
C ALA A 121 1.90 -8.77 -9.59
N ASP A 122 1.80 -8.09 -10.73
CA ASP A 122 2.80 -8.10 -11.80
C ASP A 122 3.68 -6.84 -11.81
N GLN A 123 3.63 -6.00 -10.76
CA GLN A 123 4.42 -4.77 -10.72
C GLN A 123 5.75 -4.88 -9.97
N ILE A 124 6.71 -4.09 -10.44
CA ILE A 124 7.93 -3.75 -9.70
C ILE A 124 7.76 -2.32 -9.19
N PHE A 125 7.52 -2.20 -7.88
CA PHE A 125 7.35 -0.92 -7.20
C PHE A 125 8.69 -0.24 -6.90
N TYR A 126 8.74 1.07 -7.07
CA TYR A 126 9.83 1.93 -6.62
C TYR A 126 9.27 3.05 -5.74
N GLN A 127 9.64 3.05 -4.46
CA GLN A 127 9.26 4.09 -3.52
C GLN A 127 10.17 5.31 -3.68
N ILE A 128 9.58 6.51 -3.70
CA ILE A 128 10.30 7.77 -3.84
C ILE A 128 9.93 8.70 -2.68
N PHE A 129 10.94 9.15 -1.96
CA PHE A 129 10.86 10.29 -1.07
C PHE A 129 11.20 11.57 -1.88
N PRO A 130 10.22 12.42 -2.25
CA PRO A 130 10.39 13.40 -3.33
C PRO A 130 11.55 14.38 -3.13
N ASP A 131 11.72 14.93 -1.92
CA ASP A 131 12.76 15.91 -1.60
C ASP A 131 14.20 15.37 -1.78
N ARG A 132 14.38 14.04 -1.75
CA ARG A 132 15.71 13.39 -1.74
C ARG A 132 16.01 12.57 -2.98
N PHE A 133 15.10 12.53 -3.96
CA PHE A 133 15.29 11.70 -5.14
C PHE A 133 15.98 12.43 -6.30
N ALA A 134 15.45 13.58 -6.72
CA ALA A 134 16.06 14.38 -7.77
C ALA A 134 15.61 15.85 -7.75
N ARG A 135 16.56 16.77 -7.83
CA ARG A 135 16.31 18.17 -8.21
C ARG A 135 16.08 18.28 -9.71
N SER A 136 15.10 19.07 -10.13
CA SER A 136 14.98 19.48 -11.53
C SER A 136 15.92 20.64 -11.83
N GLN A 137 16.42 20.70 -13.06
CA GLN A 137 17.16 21.86 -13.57
C GLN A 137 16.27 23.09 -13.74
N SER A 138 14.96 22.90 -13.94
CA SER A 138 13.98 23.98 -14.08
C SER A 138 13.14 24.06 -12.80
N ARG A 139 13.43 25.09 -11.99
CA ARG A 139 12.69 25.37 -10.74
C ARG A 139 11.75 26.55 -10.94
N GLU A 140 10.56 26.45 -10.38
CA GLU A 140 9.55 27.52 -10.39
C GLU A 140 9.69 28.43 -9.15
N ALA A 141 9.25 29.68 -9.26
CA ALA A 141 9.25 30.62 -8.15
C ALA A 141 8.36 30.08 -7.01
N GLY A 142 8.93 29.95 -5.81
CA GLY A 142 8.24 29.38 -4.64
C GLY A 142 8.79 28.03 -4.18
N GLN A 143 9.52 27.30 -5.02
CA GLN A 143 10.09 26.00 -4.61
C GLN A 143 11.16 26.10 -3.53
N ASP A 144 11.86 27.24 -3.50
CA ASP A 144 12.94 27.55 -2.55
C ASP A 144 12.50 28.62 -1.53
N ARG A 145 11.19 28.83 -1.38
CA ARG A 145 10.69 29.79 -0.40
C ARG A 145 10.94 29.26 1.01
N VAL A 146 11.69 30.03 1.80
CA VAL A 146 11.85 29.78 3.24
C VAL A 146 10.61 30.28 3.98
N TYR A 147 10.14 29.49 4.93
CA TYR A 147 9.02 29.80 5.81
C TYR A 147 9.28 29.24 7.22
N TYR A 148 8.51 29.73 8.18
CA TYR A 148 8.58 29.30 9.56
C TYR A 148 7.78 28.01 9.79
N HIS A 149 8.43 26.95 10.25
CA HIS A 149 7.80 25.69 10.62
C HIS A 149 7.46 25.72 12.12
N HIS A 150 6.20 26.06 12.43
CA HIS A 150 5.73 26.31 13.79
C HIS A 150 5.94 25.13 14.75
N ALA A 151 5.61 23.90 14.33
CA ALA A 151 5.80 22.72 15.16
C ALA A 151 7.29 22.44 15.48
N ALA A 152 8.20 22.83 14.59
CA ALA A 152 9.64 22.72 14.81
C ALA A 152 10.26 23.95 15.49
N GLY A 153 9.51 25.04 15.68
CA GLY A 153 9.96 26.27 16.33
C GLY A 153 11.06 27.03 15.57
N GLN A 154 11.22 26.80 14.26
CA GLN A 154 12.31 27.37 13.46
C GLN A 154 11.95 27.53 11.98
N GLU A 155 12.71 28.34 11.25
CA GLU A 155 12.64 28.39 9.79
C GLU A 155 13.12 27.08 9.15
N ILE A 156 12.59 26.74 7.99
CA ILE A 156 13.11 25.62 7.22
C ILE A 156 14.53 25.93 6.72
N VAL A 157 15.33 24.87 6.60
CA VAL A 157 16.73 24.96 6.16
C VAL A 157 16.84 24.37 4.76
N LEU A 158 17.28 25.17 3.80
CA LEU A 158 17.68 24.68 2.49
C LEU A 158 19.15 24.26 2.52
N ARG A 159 19.45 23.08 1.99
CA ARG A 159 20.81 22.55 1.87
C ARG A 159 21.21 22.35 0.42
N ASP A 160 22.50 22.26 0.15
CA ASP A 160 22.98 21.77 -1.14
C ASP A 160 22.80 20.26 -1.26
N TRP A 161 22.76 19.73 -2.48
CA TRP A 161 22.37 18.34 -2.72
C TRP A 161 23.32 17.34 -2.03
N ASP A 162 24.61 17.67 -2.00
CA ASP A 162 25.66 16.81 -1.46
C ASP A 162 25.99 17.11 0.02
N ASP A 163 25.28 18.05 0.65
CA ASP A 163 25.46 18.35 2.07
C ASP A 163 25.02 17.17 2.94
N PRO A 164 25.79 16.78 3.97
CA PRO A 164 25.40 15.69 4.85
C PRO A 164 24.13 16.06 5.66
N LEU A 165 23.19 15.12 5.73
CA LEU A 165 22.04 15.27 6.61
C LEU A 165 22.50 15.17 8.07
N THR A 166 22.14 16.17 8.87
CA THR A 166 22.40 16.14 10.31
C THR A 166 21.11 15.82 11.09
N PRO A 167 21.20 15.27 12.32
CA PRO A 167 20.02 14.99 13.13
C PRO A 167 19.24 16.25 13.54
N GLN A 168 19.88 17.42 13.52
CA GLN A 168 19.23 18.69 13.86
C GLN A 168 18.24 19.08 12.77
N ALA A 169 17.01 19.43 13.16
CA ALA A 169 15.97 19.93 12.26
C ALA A 169 15.70 19.01 11.04
N GLY A 170 15.83 17.69 11.20
CA GLY A 170 15.67 16.73 10.10
C GLY A 170 14.31 16.84 9.39
N GLY A 171 13.24 17.15 10.14
CA GLY A 171 11.90 17.41 9.60
C GLY A 171 11.72 18.74 8.87
N SER A 172 12.67 19.69 9.04
CA SER A 172 12.64 21.03 8.44
C SER A 172 13.80 21.27 7.47
N THR A 173 14.59 20.25 7.14
CA THR A 173 15.74 20.37 6.25
C THR A 173 15.38 19.84 4.85
N PHE A 174 15.46 20.72 3.87
CA PHE A 174 15.06 20.46 2.50
C PHE A 174 16.25 20.46 1.55
N TYR A 175 16.22 19.49 0.65
CA TYR A 175 17.19 19.32 -0.41
C TYR A 175 16.56 19.59 -1.78
N GLY A 176 15.34 20.11 -1.86
CA GLY A 176 14.78 20.63 -3.09
C GLY A 176 14.49 19.59 -4.16
N GLY A 177 14.44 18.30 -3.83
CA GLY A 177 13.89 17.30 -4.74
C GLY A 177 12.41 17.60 -5.04
N CYS A 178 11.95 17.28 -6.24
CA CYS A 178 10.62 17.69 -6.71
C CYS A 178 10.05 16.76 -7.78
N LEU A 179 8.75 16.90 -8.09
CA LEU A 179 8.07 16.02 -9.05
C LEU A 179 8.61 16.16 -10.48
N ASN A 180 9.07 17.35 -10.87
CA ASN A 180 9.75 17.54 -12.16
C ASN A 180 11.07 16.75 -12.21
N GLY A 181 11.83 16.69 -11.10
CA GLY A 181 13.05 15.88 -11.02
C GLY A 181 12.76 14.39 -11.15
N ILE A 182 11.69 13.89 -10.52
CA ILE A 182 11.21 12.51 -10.72
C ILE A 182 10.89 12.27 -12.19
N CYS A 183 10.16 13.22 -12.80
CA CYS A 183 9.74 13.19 -14.19
C CYS A 183 10.94 13.10 -15.18
N GLU A 184 12.05 13.75 -14.87
CA GLU A 184 13.31 13.69 -15.63
C GLU A 184 14.04 12.34 -15.47
N LYS A 185 13.84 11.63 -14.36
CA LYS A 185 14.46 10.34 -14.07
C LYS A 185 13.62 9.12 -14.46
N LEU A 186 12.41 9.31 -15.00
CA LEU A 186 11.59 8.19 -15.50
C LEU A 186 12.34 7.27 -16.50
N PRO A 187 13.16 7.77 -17.45
CA PRO A 187 13.94 6.89 -18.33
C PRO A 187 14.89 5.96 -17.58
N TYR A 188 15.50 6.44 -16.48
CA TYR A 188 16.34 5.63 -15.61
C TYR A 188 15.52 4.53 -14.90
N LEU A 189 14.36 4.90 -14.34
CA LEU A 189 13.47 3.95 -13.66
C LEU A 189 12.95 2.88 -14.63
N LYS A 190 12.63 3.28 -15.87
CA LYS A 190 12.22 2.34 -16.92
C LYS A 190 13.32 1.36 -17.28
N LYS A 191 14.57 1.84 -17.40
CA LYS A 191 15.74 0.98 -17.65
C LYS A 191 15.97 -0.03 -16.51
N LEU A 192 15.66 0.36 -15.27
CA LEU A 192 15.74 -0.53 -14.11
C LEU A 192 14.65 -1.62 -14.11
N GLY A 193 13.57 -1.45 -14.91
CA GLY A 193 12.44 -2.37 -14.97
C GLY A 193 11.28 -1.98 -14.04
N VAL A 194 11.29 -0.78 -13.47
CA VAL A 194 10.21 -0.27 -12.61
C VAL A 194 8.93 -0.12 -13.43
N THR A 195 7.80 -0.57 -12.87
CA THR A 195 6.48 -0.47 -13.51
C THR A 195 5.45 0.25 -12.65
N ALA A 196 5.73 0.50 -11.37
CA ALA A 196 4.89 1.31 -10.49
C ALA A 196 5.74 2.22 -9.59
N LEU A 197 5.29 3.46 -9.41
CA LEU A 197 5.88 4.43 -8.48
C LEU A 197 4.96 4.60 -7.28
N TYR A 198 5.55 4.60 -6.08
CA TYR A 198 4.89 5.01 -4.84
C TYR A 198 5.59 6.25 -4.31
N LEU A 199 4.85 7.34 -4.15
CA LEU A 199 5.39 8.58 -3.60
C LEU A 199 5.02 8.68 -2.12
N ASN A 200 6.00 8.98 -1.26
CA ASN A 200 5.72 9.57 0.05
C ASN A 200 4.89 10.87 -0.11
N PRO A 201 4.27 11.41 0.96
CA PRO A 201 3.27 12.46 0.84
C PRO A 201 3.76 13.67 0.03
N VAL A 202 2.89 14.13 -0.87
CA VAL A 202 3.18 15.25 -1.81
C VAL A 202 2.30 16.47 -1.58
N PHE A 203 1.32 16.36 -0.69
CA PHE A 203 0.36 17.43 -0.41
C PHE A 203 0.98 18.51 0.47
N THR A 204 0.39 19.70 0.45
CA THR A 204 0.94 20.88 1.13
C THR A 204 1.11 20.63 2.62
N ALA A 205 2.33 20.83 3.12
CA ALA A 205 2.69 20.62 4.52
C ALA A 205 4.04 21.30 4.85
N PRO A 206 4.25 21.74 6.10
CA PRO A 206 5.44 22.52 6.47
C PRO A 206 6.70 21.66 6.69
N SER A 207 6.56 20.37 6.96
CA SER A 207 7.72 19.48 7.04
C SER A 207 8.21 19.01 5.67
N VAL A 208 9.41 18.43 5.66
CA VAL A 208 9.99 17.77 4.47
C VAL A 208 9.29 16.44 4.14
N HIS A 209 8.73 15.75 5.14
CA HIS A 209 8.09 14.45 4.96
C HIS A 209 6.59 14.56 4.64
N LYS A 210 5.98 15.71 4.96
CA LYS A 210 4.60 16.09 4.60
C LYS A 210 3.48 15.19 5.14
N TYR A 211 3.72 14.56 6.30
CA TYR A 211 2.68 13.77 7.00
C TYR A 211 1.77 14.68 7.87
N ASP A 212 2.28 15.84 8.24
CA ASP A 212 1.60 16.97 8.88
C ASP A 212 0.84 17.82 7.85
N THR A 213 -0.09 17.19 7.13
CA THR A 213 -0.80 17.81 5.99
C THR A 213 -1.52 19.09 6.39
N GLU A 214 -1.29 20.19 5.66
CA GLU A 214 -2.02 21.47 5.76
C GLU A 214 -3.20 21.56 4.77
N ASP A 215 -3.04 20.95 3.60
CA ASP A 215 -4.06 20.93 2.56
C ASP A 215 -3.94 19.67 1.68
N TYR A 216 -4.94 18.79 1.77
CA TYR A 216 -5.00 17.54 1.01
C TYR A 216 -5.34 17.71 -0.49
N ARG A 217 -5.81 18.87 -0.92
CA ARG A 217 -6.29 19.12 -2.29
C ARG A 217 -5.26 19.78 -3.20
N HIS A 218 -4.14 20.22 -2.64
CA HIS A 218 -3.07 20.83 -3.40
C HIS A 218 -1.72 20.20 -3.11
N VAL A 219 -1.01 19.88 -4.18
CA VAL A 219 0.39 19.45 -4.11
C VAL A 219 1.24 20.59 -3.61
N ASP A 220 2.20 20.26 -2.76
CA ASP A 220 3.07 21.24 -2.13
C ASP A 220 3.83 22.09 -3.17
N PRO A 221 3.86 23.42 -3.02
CA PRO A 221 4.61 24.30 -3.91
C PRO A 221 6.10 23.95 -4.02
N GLN A 222 6.75 23.44 -2.97
CA GLN A 222 8.16 23.01 -3.00
C GLN A 222 8.40 21.86 -3.99
N PHE A 223 7.37 21.04 -4.22
CA PHE A 223 7.41 19.93 -5.18
C PHE A 223 6.98 20.34 -6.60
N GLY A 224 6.63 21.61 -6.81
CA GLY A 224 6.21 22.19 -8.10
C GLY A 224 4.69 22.24 -8.29
N GLY A 225 3.92 21.92 -7.24
CA GLY A 225 2.47 22.01 -7.22
C GLY A 225 1.74 21.09 -8.18
N ASP A 226 0.43 21.32 -8.30
CA ASP A 226 -0.55 20.54 -9.06
C ASP A 226 -0.14 20.29 -10.51
N ARG A 227 0.45 21.31 -11.14
CA ARG A 227 0.96 21.22 -12.52
C ARG A 227 2.09 20.21 -12.66
N ALA A 228 3.00 20.14 -11.69
CA ALA A 228 4.11 19.19 -11.72
C ALA A 228 3.60 17.76 -11.56
N LEU A 229 2.60 17.52 -10.70
CA LEU A 229 1.99 16.20 -10.57
C LEU A 229 1.24 15.77 -11.84
N LEU A 230 0.48 16.66 -12.49
CA LEU A 230 -0.15 16.36 -13.78
C LEU A 230 0.87 16.02 -14.87
N ARG A 231 1.99 16.75 -14.92
CA ARG A 231 3.09 16.44 -15.85
C ARG A 231 3.68 15.07 -15.57
N LEU A 232 3.98 14.77 -14.31
CA LEU A 232 4.50 13.46 -13.90
C LEU A 232 3.53 12.35 -14.31
N ARG A 233 2.25 12.48 -13.98
CA ARG A 233 1.22 11.50 -14.30
C ARG A 233 1.09 11.23 -15.80
N ARG A 234 1.05 12.27 -16.62
CA ARG A 234 1.00 12.11 -18.08
C ARG A 234 2.21 11.33 -18.59
N LYS A 235 3.41 11.63 -18.08
CA LYS A 235 4.63 10.89 -18.49
C LYS A 235 4.64 9.45 -17.97
N THR A 236 4.16 9.17 -16.77
CA THR A 236 4.06 7.78 -16.28
C THR A 236 3.08 6.98 -17.12
N GLN A 237 1.92 7.55 -17.48
CA GLN A 237 0.96 6.91 -18.38
C GLN A 237 1.56 6.58 -19.75
N VAL A 238 2.27 7.52 -20.39
CA VAL A 238 2.98 7.28 -21.66
C VAL A 238 4.00 6.14 -21.54
N GLN A 239 4.63 6.00 -20.38
CA GLN A 239 5.62 4.95 -20.15
C GLN A 239 5.05 3.61 -19.71
N GLY A 240 3.72 3.53 -19.47
CA GLY A 240 3.06 2.35 -18.92
C GLY A 240 3.34 2.13 -17.43
N MET A 241 3.71 3.19 -16.70
CA MET A 241 3.99 3.14 -15.28
C MET A 241 2.79 3.58 -14.45
N ARG A 242 2.51 2.81 -13.38
CA ARG A 242 1.51 3.14 -12.38
C ARG A 242 2.03 4.20 -11.41
N LEU A 243 1.14 5.01 -10.84
CA LEU A 243 1.47 6.04 -9.86
C LEU A 243 0.50 5.98 -8.69
N VAL A 244 1.06 5.74 -7.50
CA VAL A 244 0.35 5.62 -6.21
C VAL A 244 0.80 6.75 -5.29
N LEU A 245 -0.16 7.40 -4.62
CA LEU A 245 0.10 8.48 -3.65
C LEU A 245 -0.10 8.00 -2.22
N ASP A 246 0.68 8.56 -1.28
CA ASP A 246 0.50 8.31 0.15
C ASP A 246 -0.69 9.12 0.70
N GLY A 247 -1.74 8.43 1.14
CA GLY A 247 -2.96 9.00 1.71
C GLY A 247 -2.90 9.11 3.24
N VAL A 248 -2.51 10.27 3.76
CA VAL A 248 -2.35 10.50 5.20
C VAL A 248 -3.68 10.84 5.88
N PHE A 249 -4.53 9.83 6.05
CA PHE A 249 -5.92 10.03 6.48
C PHE A 249 -6.18 9.74 7.97
N ASN A 250 -5.20 9.28 8.73
CA ASN A 250 -5.39 9.04 10.17
C ASN A 250 -5.33 10.34 11.00
N HIS A 251 -4.56 11.32 10.56
CA HIS A 251 -4.31 12.59 11.24
C HIS A 251 -4.10 13.69 10.19
N SER A 252 -4.32 14.94 10.59
CA SER A 252 -3.86 16.11 9.83
C SER A 252 -2.59 16.68 10.45
N GLY A 253 -2.02 17.74 9.86
CA GLY A 253 -1.08 18.62 10.54
C GLY A 253 -1.79 19.53 11.56
N ASP A 254 -1.04 20.03 12.53
CA ASP A 254 -1.54 20.99 13.52
C ASP A 254 -1.80 22.38 12.94
N SER A 255 -1.23 22.69 11.77
CA SER A 255 -1.48 23.90 11.00
C SER A 255 -2.58 23.75 9.94
N HIS A 256 -3.19 22.57 9.79
CA HIS A 256 -4.32 22.38 8.88
C HIS A 256 -5.48 23.30 9.27
N VAL A 257 -6.18 23.89 8.30
CA VAL A 257 -7.32 24.81 8.56
C VAL A 257 -8.41 24.23 9.47
N TRP A 258 -8.62 22.91 9.44
CA TRP A 258 -9.59 22.23 10.30
C TRP A 258 -9.18 22.26 11.77
N PHE A 259 -7.88 22.26 12.07
CA PHE A 259 -7.35 22.25 13.43
C PHE A 259 -6.86 23.63 13.88
N ASP A 260 -5.99 24.24 13.08
CA ASP A 260 -5.44 25.60 13.22
C ASP A 260 -4.84 25.91 14.60
N ARG A 261 -3.92 25.06 15.08
CA ARG A 261 -3.25 25.22 16.38
C ARG A 261 -2.56 26.58 16.50
N HIS A 262 -2.06 27.11 15.40
CA HIS A 262 -1.24 28.33 15.35
C HIS A 262 -2.04 29.60 15.02
N ASN A 263 -3.39 29.55 14.98
CA ASN A 263 -4.27 30.68 14.67
C ASN A 263 -3.89 31.41 13.36
N ARG A 264 -3.57 30.63 12.33
CA ARG A 264 -3.26 31.12 10.97
C ARG A 264 -4.53 31.35 10.15
N SER A 265 -5.65 30.77 10.57
CA SER A 265 -6.97 30.91 9.97
C SER A 265 -7.99 31.36 11.02
N THR A 266 -9.27 31.28 10.69
CA THR A 266 -10.38 31.59 11.58
C THR A 266 -11.24 30.36 11.79
N GLY A 267 -11.48 29.98 13.05
CA GLY A 267 -12.50 28.97 13.38
C GLY A 267 -12.01 27.52 13.39
N GLY A 268 -10.70 27.25 13.45
CA GLY A 268 -10.20 25.88 13.58
C GLY A 268 -10.56 25.20 14.90
N ALA A 269 -10.68 23.88 14.88
CA ALA A 269 -11.18 23.07 15.99
C ALA A 269 -10.34 23.18 17.27
N CYS A 270 -9.04 23.48 17.19
CA CYS A 270 -8.16 23.53 18.36
C CYS A 270 -8.63 24.55 19.40
N HIS A 271 -9.04 25.74 18.95
CA HIS A 271 -9.38 26.87 19.83
C HIS A 271 -10.87 27.21 19.87
N HIS A 272 -11.68 26.63 18.99
CA HIS A 272 -13.09 26.96 18.83
C HIS A 272 -13.99 25.73 19.06
N PRO A 273 -14.65 25.62 20.22
CA PRO A 273 -15.62 24.56 20.48
C PRO A 273 -16.81 24.55 19.52
N ASP A 274 -17.17 25.70 18.95
CA ASP A 274 -18.25 25.84 17.97
C ASP A 274 -17.76 25.70 16.52
N SER A 275 -16.49 25.27 16.31
CA SER A 275 -15.93 25.06 14.98
C SER A 275 -16.76 24.02 14.20
N PRO A 276 -17.02 24.22 12.89
CA PRO A 276 -17.67 23.21 12.06
C PRO A 276 -16.84 21.93 11.92
N TRP A 277 -15.54 21.97 12.26
CA TRP A 277 -14.64 20.82 12.27
C TRP A 277 -14.37 20.28 13.67
N ARG A 278 -15.08 20.77 14.70
CA ARG A 278 -14.81 20.39 16.09
C ARG A 278 -14.94 18.88 16.30
N ASP A 279 -15.95 18.26 15.72
CA ASP A 279 -16.21 16.82 15.80
C ASP A 279 -15.30 15.98 14.91
N TRP A 280 -14.47 16.60 14.05
CA TRP A 280 -13.48 15.89 13.24
C TRP A 280 -12.24 15.49 14.05
N TYR A 281 -12.14 15.95 15.30
CA TYR A 281 -11.08 15.63 16.23
C TYR A 281 -11.67 15.23 17.58
N SER A 282 -11.01 14.30 18.27
CA SER A 282 -11.40 13.95 19.64
C SER A 282 -10.60 14.79 20.64
N PHE A 283 -11.28 15.33 21.66
CA PHE A 283 -10.66 16.11 22.72
C PHE A 283 -10.88 15.45 24.09
N SER A 284 -9.87 15.51 24.95
CA SER A 284 -9.99 15.12 26.36
C SER A 284 -10.91 16.08 27.12
N PRO A 285 -11.40 15.71 28.33
CA PRO A 285 -12.16 16.62 29.18
C PRO A 285 -11.41 17.93 29.53
N GLN A 286 -10.07 17.92 29.44
CA GLN A 286 -9.22 19.10 29.65
C GLN A 286 -9.05 19.94 28.37
N GLY A 287 -9.73 19.59 27.27
CA GLY A 287 -9.66 20.29 25.99
C GLY A 287 -8.41 19.99 25.16
N VAL A 288 -7.64 18.95 25.51
CA VAL A 288 -6.45 18.55 24.74
C VAL A 288 -6.85 17.57 23.65
N ALA A 289 -6.52 17.89 22.40
CA ALA A 289 -6.79 16.99 21.28
C ALA A 289 -5.99 15.68 21.39
N LEU A 290 -6.58 14.56 20.96
CA LEU A 290 -5.84 13.31 20.77
C LEU A 290 -4.90 13.43 19.58
N ASP A 291 -3.73 12.84 19.69
CA ASP A 291 -2.68 12.90 18.69
C ASP A 291 -2.17 11.51 18.29
N TRP A 292 -1.54 11.44 17.12
CA TRP A 292 -0.92 10.22 16.64
C TRP A 292 0.35 9.93 17.46
N LEU A 293 0.34 8.83 18.22
CA LEU A 293 1.48 8.38 19.03
C LEU A 293 2.07 9.44 19.99
N GLY A 294 1.28 10.42 20.44
CA GLY A 294 1.76 11.46 21.35
C GLY A 294 2.44 12.64 20.66
N TYR A 295 2.42 12.74 19.32
CA TYR A 295 3.01 13.86 18.57
C TYR A 295 2.00 15.01 18.44
N PRO A 296 2.15 16.14 19.17
CA PRO A 296 1.14 17.20 19.19
C PRO A 296 0.93 17.89 17.83
N SER A 297 1.91 17.79 16.94
CA SER A 297 1.85 18.29 15.57
C SER A 297 0.95 17.47 14.65
N LEU A 298 0.46 16.31 15.10
CA LEU A 298 -0.34 15.35 14.32
C LEU A 298 -1.67 15.03 15.03
N PRO A 299 -2.60 16.01 15.12
CA PRO A 299 -3.92 15.79 15.71
C PRO A 299 -4.70 14.71 14.94
N LYS A 300 -5.23 13.73 15.68
CA LYS A 300 -5.89 12.56 15.12
C LYS A 300 -7.31 12.90 14.66
N LEU A 301 -7.65 12.44 13.46
CA LEU A 301 -8.99 12.58 12.88
C LEU A 301 -9.97 11.55 13.49
N ASP A 302 -11.21 11.98 13.74
CA ASP A 302 -12.27 11.17 14.34
C ASP A 302 -13.33 10.74 13.33
N TYR A 303 -13.18 9.51 12.83
CA TYR A 303 -14.08 8.91 11.83
C TYR A 303 -15.46 8.51 12.37
N GLN A 304 -15.80 8.84 13.62
CA GLN A 304 -17.19 8.85 14.05
C GLN A 304 -17.96 10.03 13.45
N SER A 305 -17.27 11.10 13.02
CA SER A 305 -17.89 12.19 12.28
C SER A 305 -18.22 11.77 10.85
N GLU A 306 -19.51 11.75 10.55
CA GLU A 306 -20.05 11.44 9.22
C GLU A 306 -19.55 12.44 8.16
N THR A 307 -19.41 13.71 8.54
CA THR A 307 -18.96 14.76 7.61
C THR A 307 -17.48 14.65 7.28
N LEU A 308 -16.65 14.18 8.22
CA LEU A 308 -15.25 13.82 7.93
C LEU A 308 -15.18 12.60 6.99
N VAL A 309 -15.99 11.56 7.24
CA VAL A 309 -16.06 10.38 6.37
C VAL A 309 -16.42 10.78 4.93
N ASP A 310 -17.38 11.69 4.78
CA ASP A 310 -17.75 12.26 3.48
C ASP A 310 -16.61 13.05 2.85
N GLU A 311 -15.90 13.85 3.61
CA GLU A 311 -14.79 14.66 3.13
C GLU A 311 -13.58 13.82 2.68
N ILE A 312 -13.26 12.73 3.39
CA ILE A 312 -12.08 11.92 3.10
C ILE A 312 -12.34 10.95 1.94
N TYR A 313 -13.41 10.15 1.98
CA TYR A 313 -13.58 9.08 0.98
C TYR A 313 -15.02 8.78 0.53
N ARG A 314 -16.04 9.01 1.36
CA ARG A 314 -17.41 8.59 1.02
C ARG A 314 -18.07 9.53 0.02
N GLY A 315 -17.90 10.85 0.21
CA GLY A 315 -18.51 11.87 -0.63
C GLY A 315 -18.00 11.83 -2.07
N GLU A 316 -18.81 12.33 -3.00
CA GLU A 316 -18.45 12.35 -4.42
C GLU A 316 -17.23 13.24 -4.71
N ASP A 317 -17.10 14.35 -3.98
CA ASP A 317 -16.00 15.31 -4.10
C ASP A 317 -14.96 15.15 -2.98
N SER A 318 -14.93 13.95 -2.37
CA SER A 318 -13.99 13.59 -1.32
C SER A 318 -12.54 13.65 -1.79
N ILE A 319 -11.62 13.83 -0.84
CA ILE A 319 -10.18 13.92 -1.09
C ILE A 319 -9.67 12.71 -1.87
N VAL A 320 -10.05 11.48 -1.47
CA VAL A 320 -9.64 10.27 -2.19
C VAL A 320 -10.16 10.29 -3.63
N ARG A 321 -11.45 10.59 -3.83
CA ARG A 321 -12.03 10.59 -5.18
C ARG A 321 -11.50 11.72 -6.05
N HIS A 322 -11.14 12.86 -5.47
CA HIS A 322 -10.53 13.98 -6.19
C HIS A 322 -9.31 13.50 -6.97
N TRP A 323 -8.35 12.83 -6.30
CA TRP A 323 -7.11 12.36 -6.93
C TRP A 323 -7.29 11.12 -7.83
N LEU A 324 -8.34 10.32 -7.62
CA LEU A 324 -8.67 9.18 -8.48
C LEU A 324 -9.43 9.60 -9.76
N LYS A 325 -10.20 10.69 -9.73
CA LYS A 325 -10.96 11.21 -10.87
C LYS A 325 -10.04 11.96 -11.86
N ALA A 326 -10.55 12.18 -13.07
CA ALA A 326 -9.88 13.05 -14.04
C ALA A 326 -9.78 14.50 -13.49
N PRO A 327 -8.69 15.24 -13.80
CA PRO A 327 -7.62 14.91 -14.74
C PRO A 327 -6.47 14.07 -14.13
N TRP A 328 -6.52 13.78 -12.83
CA TRP A 328 -5.45 13.13 -12.07
C TRP A 328 -5.35 11.64 -12.40
N ASN A 329 -6.44 10.88 -12.27
CA ASN A 329 -6.47 9.45 -12.56
C ASN A 329 -5.33 8.66 -11.88
N MET A 330 -5.05 8.89 -10.59
CA MET A 330 -4.05 8.09 -9.85
C MET A 330 -4.45 6.60 -9.85
N ASP A 331 -3.47 5.69 -9.74
CA ASP A 331 -3.74 4.24 -9.75
C ASP A 331 -4.00 3.66 -8.36
N GLY A 332 -3.68 4.40 -7.30
CA GLY A 332 -3.85 3.99 -5.91
C GLY A 332 -3.44 5.06 -4.92
#